data_AF-A0A420S6G4-F1
#
_entry.id   AF-A0A420S6G4-F1
#
_cell.length_a   1.000
_cell.length_b   1.000
_cell.length_c   1.000
_cell.angle_alpha   90.00
_cell.angle_beta   90.00
_cell.angle_gamma   90.00
#
_symmetry.space_group_name_H-M   'P 1'
#
loop_
_entity.id
_entity.type
_entity.pdbx_description
1 polymer ?
#
loop_
_entity_poly.entity_id
_entity_poly.type
_entity_poly.pdbx_seq_one_letter_code
_entity_poly.pdbx_strand_id
1 'polypeptide(L)'
;MSSPTANGETTLLDTFDSRETHEIYNIKPHPITGRLIDSYPVTRTKPMRVLCLGQSRTGTMALFMALKQLGYTPYHMSTPLGSPKTNLGLWREALDAKFYGKGKLWGREEFDKILGPYDAVADLPAICFVEELVVAYPEAKVIVTQRDVDSWLRSMDLTGGRVLRWPLWNTLARWDTALAGPFWGFSKKVMPANFHTMTDFSDKSPARQAFHDHYNLVKRMVPSERMLEFKVQEGWGPLCKFLDKEIPGEEFPKLNDSKQFVLAHSLMWWVAFAKMVGKASFMTAVSGVIASANRRLVLIYWGLFDIRIAEYGFLLPKTECNAQESISVKRIIHISQCLMPDEILLCLQGSIE
;
A
#
# COMPACT_ATOMS: atom_id res chain seq x y z
N MET A 1 26.07 -3.36 -5.80
CA MET A 1 26.59 -2.26 -6.63
C MET A 1 26.01 -2.40 -8.02
N SER A 2 25.09 -1.51 -8.34
CA SER A 2 24.70 -1.07 -9.68
C SER A 2 23.95 0.24 -9.46
N SER A 3 24.63 1.35 -9.69
CA SER A 3 24.00 2.68 -9.70
C SER A 3 22.99 2.73 -10.83
N PRO A 4 21.75 3.20 -10.61
CA PRO A 4 20.90 3.58 -11.72
C PRO A 4 21.55 4.80 -12.37
N THR A 5 21.85 4.62 -13.65
CA THR A 5 22.50 5.58 -14.54
C THR A 5 21.86 6.96 -14.47
N ALA A 6 22.71 7.98 -14.46
CA ALA A 6 22.40 9.33 -14.87
C ALA A 6 21.74 9.32 -16.27
N ASN A 7 20.74 10.19 -16.47
CA ASN A 7 20.03 10.50 -17.73
C ASN A 7 18.76 9.70 -18.08
N GLY A 8 17.86 9.47 -17.12
CA GLY A 8 16.47 9.14 -17.41
C GLY A 8 15.54 9.94 -16.50
N GLU A 9 14.77 10.87 -17.06
CA GLU A 9 13.64 11.46 -16.34
C GLU A 9 12.63 10.35 -16.07
N THR A 10 12.73 9.72 -14.90
CA THR A 10 11.69 8.82 -14.39
C THR A 10 10.41 9.64 -14.30
N THR A 11 9.46 9.36 -15.18
CA THR A 11 8.18 10.04 -15.15
C THR A 11 7.42 9.60 -13.90
N LEU A 12 6.47 10.42 -13.44
CA LEU A 12 5.58 9.99 -12.35
C LEU A 12 4.93 8.64 -12.71
N LEU A 13 4.56 8.41 -13.98
CA LEU A 13 3.96 7.16 -14.43
C LEU A 13 4.87 5.95 -14.22
N ASP A 14 6.18 6.08 -14.48
CA ASP A 14 7.16 5.01 -14.26
C ASP A 14 7.29 4.64 -12.77
N THR A 15 6.97 5.58 -11.88
CA THR A 15 6.98 5.35 -10.42
C THR A 15 5.76 4.54 -9.94
N PHE A 16 4.70 4.40 -10.76
CA PHE A 16 3.46 3.72 -10.40
C PHE A 16 3.20 2.41 -11.17
N ASP A 17 4.16 1.92 -11.97
CA ASP A 17 4.06 0.59 -12.57
C ASP A 17 4.43 -0.51 -11.55
N SER A 18 3.43 -1.23 -11.04
CA SER A 18 3.65 -2.36 -10.10
C SER A 18 4.46 -3.52 -10.67
N ARG A 19 4.75 -3.54 -11.98
CA ARG A 19 5.62 -4.54 -12.63
C ARG A 19 7.10 -4.17 -12.50
N GLU A 20 7.39 -2.87 -12.39
CA GLU A 20 8.75 -2.31 -12.23
C GLU A 20 9.09 -2.02 -10.76
N THR A 21 8.14 -2.20 -9.83
CA THR A 21 8.41 -2.05 -8.40
C THR A 21 9.31 -3.18 -7.89
N HIS A 22 10.56 -2.85 -7.58
CA HIS A 22 11.52 -3.76 -6.97
C HIS A 22 11.68 -3.46 -5.48
N GLU A 23 11.28 -4.41 -4.62
CA GLU A 23 11.51 -4.28 -3.18
C GLU A 23 13.01 -4.37 -2.89
N ILE A 24 13.57 -3.31 -2.28
CA ILE A 24 15.02 -3.21 -2.12
C ILE A 24 15.51 -4.13 -0.99
N TYR A 25 14.70 -4.36 0.05
CA TYR A 25 15.19 -5.01 1.28
C TYR A 25 14.33 -6.15 1.86
N ASN A 26 13.15 -6.48 1.29
CA ASN A 26 12.22 -7.52 1.79
C ASN A 26 12.29 -7.75 3.33
N ILE A 27 12.22 -6.65 4.08
CA ILE A 27 12.56 -6.65 5.50
C ILE A 27 11.52 -7.41 6.33
N LYS A 28 12.01 -8.16 7.32
CA LYS A 28 11.17 -8.79 8.34
C LYS A 28 11.35 -8.07 9.69
N PRO A 29 10.34 -8.08 10.56
CA PRO A 29 10.48 -7.56 11.92
C PRO A 29 11.71 -8.14 12.64
N HIS A 30 12.43 -7.29 13.39
CA HIS A 30 13.60 -7.73 14.14
C HIS A 30 13.20 -8.78 15.19
N PRO A 31 13.93 -9.89 15.35
CA PRO A 31 13.48 -11.03 16.16
C PRO A 31 13.28 -10.71 17.65
N ILE A 32 14.01 -9.72 18.16
CA ILE A 32 13.96 -9.32 19.58
C ILE A 32 12.95 -8.18 19.81
N THR A 33 13.05 -7.09 19.04
CA THR A 33 12.28 -5.87 19.28
C THR A 33 10.94 -5.89 18.54
N GLY A 34 10.76 -6.77 17.55
CA GLY A 34 9.59 -6.82 16.69
C GLY A 34 9.43 -5.61 15.75
N ARG A 35 10.39 -4.67 15.74
CA ARG A 35 10.33 -3.47 14.90
C ARG A 35 10.96 -3.72 13.52
N LEU A 36 10.35 -3.18 12.48
CA LEU A 36 10.88 -3.19 11.11
C LEU A 36 12.12 -2.31 10.98
N ILE A 37 12.13 -1.13 11.62
CA ILE A 37 13.25 -0.18 11.53
C ILE A 37 14.55 -0.74 12.12
N ASP A 38 14.46 -1.69 13.05
CA ASP A 38 15.62 -2.34 13.65
C ASP A 38 16.30 -3.34 12.71
N SER A 39 15.54 -3.93 11.78
CA SER A 39 16.07 -4.78 10.71
C SER A 39 16.50 -4.00 9.46
N TYR A 40 16.26 -2.70 9.42
CA TYR A 40 16.58 -1.89 8.24
C TYR A 40 18.09 -1.59 8.19
N PRO A 41 18.81 -2.03 7.14
CA PRO A 41 20.28 -2.06 7.15
C PRO A 41 20.93 -0.72 6.80
N VAL A 42 20.12 0.30 6.47
CA VAL A 42 20.62 1.59 6.04
C VAL A 42 21.06 2.42 7.23
N THR A 43 22.21 3.07 7.12
CA THR A 43 22.68 4.08 8.05
C THR A 43 22.78 5.43 7.33
N ARG A 44 22.88 6.52 8.08
CA ARG A 44 23.05 7.84 7.50
C ARG A 44 24.37 7.96 6.75
N THR A 45 24.30 8.33 5.47
CA THR A 45 25.47 8.56 4.60
C THR A 45 25.59 10.01 4.16
N LYS A 46 24.52 10.81 4.31
CA LYS A 46 24.53 12.25 4.09
C LYS A 46 24.00 13.00 5.32
N PRO A 47 24.60 14.12 5.74
CA PRO A 47 24.03 14.95 6.80
C PRO A 47 22.67 15.50 6.35
N MET A 48 21.71 15.58 7.28
CA MET A 48 20.45 16.27 7.00
C MET A 48 20.71 17.77 6.96
N ARG A 49 20.49 18.41 5.81
CA ARG A 49 20.79 19.82 5.59
C ARG A 49 19.53 20.69 5.54
N VAL A 50 18.42 20.16 5.02
CA VAL A 50 17.18 20.93 4.82
C VAL A 50 15.93 20.14 5.23
N LEU A 51 15.11 20.72 6.09
CA LEU A 51 13.78 20.21 6.42
C LEU A 51 12.72 21.06 5.71
N CYS A 52 11.99 20.48 4.76
CA CYS A 52 10.90 21.15 4.06
C CYS A 52 9.56 20.80 4.74
N LEU A 53 9.13 21.66 5.67
CA LEU A 53 8.04 21.40 6.60
C LEU A 53 6.71 22.06 6.21
N GLY A 54 6.54 22.47 4.94
CA GLY A 54 5.24 22.90 4.44
C GLY A 54 4.31 21.72 4.16
N GLN A 55 2.99 21.95 4.24
CA GLN A 55 2.00 20.91 3.99
C GLN A 55 2.07 20.35 2.57
N SER A 56 1.58 19.12 2.38
CA SER A 56 1.36 18.56 1.04
C SER A 56 0.56 19.54 0.17
N ARG A 57 0.82 19.53 -1.14
CA ARG A 57 0.10 20.39 -2.12
C ARG A 57 0.32 21.90 -1.94
N THR A 58 1.39 22.31 -1.26
CA THR A 58 1.84 23.71 -1.18
C THR A 58 3.03 24.04 -2.10
N GLY A 59 3.31 23.15 -3.07
CA GLY A 59 4.45 23.27 -3.99
C GLY A 59 5.65 22.39 -3.63
N THR A 60 5.45 21.37 -2.80
CA THR A 60 6.49 20.43 -2.34
C THR A 60 7.24 19.75 -3.48
N MET A 61 6.55 19.37 -4.58
CA MET A 61 7.19 18.77 -5.76
C MET A 61 8.08 19.76 -6.52
N ALA A 62 7.64 21.02 -6.66
CA ALA A 62 8.45 22.08 -7.26
C ALA A 62 9.71 22.34 -6.43
N LEU A 63 9.57 22.41 -5.10
CA LEU A 63 10.69 22.53 -4.18
C LEU A 63 11.63 21.32 -4.23
N PHE A 64 11.08 20.10 -4.31
CA PHE A 64 11.86 18.86 -4.48
C PHE A 64 12.73 18.93 -5.73
N MET A 65 12.18 19.33 -6.88
CA MET A 65 12.95 19.49 -8.11
C MET A 65 13.97 20.61 -8.03
N ALA A 66 13.61 21.75 -7.43
CA ALA A 66 14.53 22.87 -7.24
C ALA A 66 15.72 22.46 -6.37
N LEU A 67 15.48 21.73 -5.27
CA LEU A 67 16.54 21.20 -4.42
C LEU A 67 17.45 20.21 -5.18
N LYS A 68 16.89 19.34 -6.03
CA LYS A 68 17.71 18.47 -6.89
C LYS A 68 18.62 19.27 -7.82
N GLN A 69 18.10 20.33 -8.45
CA GLN A 69 18.89 21.22 -9.31
C GLN A 69 20.00 21.96 -8.53
N LEU A 70 19.75 22.30 -7.27
CA LEU A 70 20.75 22.91 -6.37
C LEU A 70 21.76 21.90 -5.78
N GLY A 71 21.74 20.64 -6.24
CA GLY A 71 22.69 19.59 -5.83
C GLY A 71 22.35 18.92 -4.50
N TYR A 72 21.10 18.99 -4.05
CA TYR A 72 20.60 18.19 -2.93
C TYR A 72 20.10 16.83 -3.41
N THR A 73 19.98 15.89 -2.47
CA THR A 73 19.32 14.60 -2.62
C THR A 73 18.09 14.57 -1.70
N PRO A 74 16.98 15.23 -2.11
CA PRO A 74 15.79 15.32 -1.29
C PRO A 74 15.00 14.00 -1.28
N TYR A 75 14.33 13.75 -0.15
CA TYR A 75 13.29 12.74 0.01
C TYR A 75 11.90 13.40 -0.17
N HIS A 76 10.98 12.71 -0.83
CA HIS A 76 9.59 13.16 -1.04
C HIS A 76 8.62 11.97 -1.01
N MET A 77 7.30 12.19 -0.89
CA MET A 77 6.28 11.13 -0.90
C MET A 77 6.32 10.21 -2.13
N SER A 78 6.92 10.66 -3.23
CA SER A 78 7.15 9.84 -4.42
C SER A 78 8.26 8.80 -4.24
N THR A 79 9.26 9.08 -3.40
CA THR A 79 10.40 8.18 -3.11
C THR A 79 9.98 6.84 -2.51
N PRO A 80 9.10 6.75 -1.48
CA PRO A 80 8.69 5.47 -0.91
C PRO A 80 8.00 4.54 -1.91
N LEU A 81 7.44 5.05 -3.01
CA LEU A 81 6.75 4.25 -4.02
C LEU A 81 7.69 3.37 -4.86
N GLY A 82 9.00 3.62 -4.85
CA GLY A 82 9.98 2.72 -5.47
C GLY A 82 10.12 1.37 -4.76
N SER A 83 9.83 1.31 -3.46
CA SER A 83 9.81 0.07 -2.65
C SER A 83 8.65 0.14 -1.65
N PRO A 84 7.39 0.05 -2.15
CA PRO A 84 6.21 0.40 -1.36
C PRO A 84 6.08 -0.41 -0.08
N LYS A 85 6.31 -1.74 -0.10
CA LYS A 85 6.15 -2.56 1.11
C LYS A 85 7.14 -2.17 2.18
N THR A 86 8.41 -2.01 1.80
CA THR A 86 9.49 -1.67 2.72
C THR A 86 9.31 -0.25 3.26
N ASN A 87 9.29 0.75 2.38
CA ASN A 87 9.36 2.16 2.80
C ASN A 87 8.04 2.64 3.44
N LEU A 88 6.88 2.31 2.85
CA LEU A 88 5.60 2.63 3.49
C LEU A 88 5.38 1.77 4.73
N GLY A 89 5.93 0.54 4.78
CA GLY A 89 5.93 -0.30 5.98
C GLY A 89 6.61 0.39 7.16
N LEU A 90 7.83 0.90 6.95
CA LEU A 90 8.60 1.64 7.95
C LEU A 90 7.87 2.92 8.40
N TRP A 91 7.35 3.71 7.47
CA TRP A 91 6.59 4.90 7.84
C TRP A 91 5.28 4.61 8.55
N ARG A 92 4.61 3.49 8.24
CA ARG A 92 3.44 3.05 9.02
C ARG A 92 3.82 2.72 10.46
N GLU A 93 4.97 2.09 10.69
CA GLU A 93 5.49 1.84 12.04
C GLU A 93 5.74 3.15 12.80
N ALA A 94 6.34 4.16 12.15
CA ALA A 94 6.53 5.49 12.74
C ALA A 94 5.19 6.16 13.10
N LEU A 95 4.22 6.11 12.19
CA LEU A 95 2.88 6.68 12.39
C LEU A 95 2.14 5.96 13.52
N ASP A 96 2.27 4.63 13.58
CA ASP A 96 1.71 3.79 14.64
C ASP A 96 2.26 4.17 16.01
N ALA A 97 3.57 4.39 16.12
CA ALA A 97 4.20 4.82 17.36
C ALA A 97 3.71 6.20 17.81
N LYS A 98 3.70 7.18 16.90
CA LYS A 98 3.37 8.58 17.23
C LYS A 98 1.89 8.82 17.49
N PHE A 99 1.03 8.36 16.59
CA PHE A 99 -0.39 8.77 16.58
C PHE A 99 -1.34 7.70 17.12
N TYR A 100 -0.89 6.45 17.26
CA TYR A 100 -1.76 5.33 17.61
C TYR A 100 -1.28 4.52 18.83
N GLY A 101 -0.23 4.99 19.53
CA GLY A 101 0.27 4.37 20.76
C GLY A 101 0.84 2.96 20.55
N LYS A 102 1.32 2.65 19.34
CA LYS A 102 1.79 1.31 18.95
C LYS A 102 3.28 1.32 18.65
N GLY A 103 4.06 0.93 19.64
CA GLY A 103 5.52 0.79 19.50
C GLY A 103 6.29 1.97 20.08
N LYS A 104 7.61 1.96 19.87
CA LYS A 104 8.55 2.97 20.39
C LYS A 104 8.53 4.21 19.48
N LEU A 105 8.45 5.40 20.09
CA LEU A 105 8.57 6.68 19.39
C LEU A 105 9.90 6.78 18.65
N TRP A 106 9.87 7.33 17.44
CA TRP A 106 11.05 7.50 16.61
C TRP A 106 11.82 8.77 16.97
N GLY A 107 13.15 8.66 16.98
CA GLY A 107 14.06 9.79 17.11
C GLY A 107 15.11 9.80 16.01
N ARG A 108 16.22 10.51 16.25
CA ARG A 108 17.33 10.64 15.30
C ARG A 108 17.83 9.28 14.79
N GLU A 109 17.95 8.27 15.67
CA GLU A 109 18.43 6.93 15.27
C GLU A 109 17.55 6.28 14.19
N GLU A 110 16.23 6.32 14.36
CA GLU A 110 15.31 5.76 13.36
C GLU A 110 15.27 6.60 12.07
N PHE A 111 15.30 7.94 12.18
CA PHE A 111 15.33 8.82 11.01
C PHE A 111 16.64 8.75 10.24
N ASP A 112 17.77 8.53 10.91
CA ASP A 112 19.08 8.34 10.28
C ASP A 112 19.13 7.07 9.43
N LYS A 113 18.29 6.08 9.73
CA LYS A 113 18.15 4.90 8.88
C LYS A 113 17.29 5.19 7.64
N ILE A 114 16.04 5.62 7.82
CA ILE A 114 15.09 5.78 6.69
C ILE A 114 15.42 6.98 5.78
N LEU A 115 15.97 8.06 6.33
CA LEU A 115 16.37 9.26 5.60
C LEU A 115 17.89 9.32 5.38
N GLY A 116 18.61 8.25 5.69
CA GLY A 116 20.08 8.23 5.72
C GLY A 116 20.77 8.64 4.41
N PRO A 117 20.29 8.18 3.24
CA PRO A 117 20.83 8.56 1.93
C PRO A 117 20.46 9.98 1.46
N TYR A 118 19.58 10.67 2.20
CA TYR A 118 18.98 11.94 1.81
C TYR A 118 19.48 13.07 2.70
N ASP A 119 19.70 14.23 2.11
CA ASP A 119 20.17 15.44 2.79
C ASP A 119 19.12 16.56 2.84
N ALA A 120 17.93 16.28 2.31
CA ALA A 120 16.74 17.10 2.49
C ALA A 120 15.51 16.19 2.56
N VAL A 121 14.45 16.64 3.22
CA VAL A 121 13.19 15.88 3.33
C VAL A 121 11.99 16.80 3.18
N ALA A 122 11.03 16.39 2.37
CA ALA A 122 9.80 17.14 2.08
C ALA A 122 8.58 16.21 2.05
N ASP A 123 7.41 16.83 2.22
CA ASP A 123 6.10 16.19 2.06
C ASP A 123 5.82 15.05 3.05
N LEU A 124 4.65 14.44 2.91
CA LEU A 124 4.29 13.25 3.64
C LEU A 124 5.26 12.10 3.34
N PRO A 125 5.48 11.21 4.31
CA PRO A 125 5.00 11.25 5.70
C PRO A 125 5.87 12.06 6.66
N ALA A 126 7.02 12.57 6.22
CA ALA A 126 7.99 13.21 7.11
C ALA A 126 7.42 14.44 7.83
N ILE A 127 6.57 15.23 7.17
CA ILE A 127 5.94 16.40 7.78
C ILE A 127 5.02 16.08 8.96
N CYS A 128 4.63 14.81 9.18
CA CYS A 128 3.91 14.42 10.40
C CYS A 128 4.81 14.45 11.66
N PHE A 129 6.12 14.56 11.48
CA PHE A 129 7.13 14.44 12.53
C PHE A 129 7.91 15.75 12.75
N VAL A 130 7.23 16.90 12.67
CA VAL A 130 7.86 18.23 12.82
C VAL A 130 8.73 18.30 14.08
N GLU A 131 8.17 17.93 15.23
CA GLU A 131 8.85 18.03 16.51
C GLU A 131 10.10 17.15 16.54
N GLU A 132 9.95 15.89 16.13
CA GLU A 132 11.01 14.90 16.20
C GLU A 132 12.10 15.19 15.16
N LEU A 133 11.76 15.65 13.96
CA LEU A 133 12.74 16.03 12.94
C LEU A 133 13.50 17.29 13.31
N VAL A 134 12.83 18.28 13.90
CA VAL A 134 13.46 19.53 14.35
C VAL A 134 14.41 19.26 15.52
N VAL A 135 13.99 18.44 16.49
CA VAL A 135 14.84 18.03 17.62
C VAL A 135 15.96 17.12 17.15
N ALA A 136 15.68 16.21 16.21
CA ALA A 136 16.70 15.34 15.65
C ALA A 136 17.76 16.18 14.94
N TYR A 137 17.41 17.11 14.06
CA TYR A 137 18.33 17.83 13.18
C TYR A 137 18.34 19.35 13.43
N PRO A 138 18.86 19.82 14.59
CA PRO A 138 18.90 21.25 14.92
C PRO A 138 19.76 22.08 13.96
N GLU A 139 20.74 21.45 13.30
CA GLU A 139 21.64 22.03 12.31
C GLU A 139 20.98 22.31 10.94
N ALA A 140 19.85 21.65 10.65
CA ALA A 140 19.21 21.75 9.35
C ALA A 140 18.47 23.09 9.21
N LYS A 141 18.63 23.71 8.04
CA LYS A 141 17.78 24.84 7.61
C LYS A 141 16.36 24.34 7.39
N VAL A 142 15.36 25.17 7.67
CA VAL A 142 13.95 24.82 7.51
C VAL A 142 13.32 25.68 6.43
N ILE A 143 12.63 25.05 5.48
CA ILE A 143 11.83 25.73 4.46
C ILE A 143 10.37 25.37 4.67
N VAL A 144 9.51 26.38 4.77
CA VAL A 144 8.08 26.22 5.05
C VAL A 144 7.31 26.76 3.86
N THR A 145 6.88 25.86 2.96
CA THR A 145 6.10 26.27 1.80
C THR A 145 4.70 26.71 2.22
N GLN A 146 4.23 27.84 1.70
CA GLN A 146 2.95 28.44 2.05
C GLN A 146 1.97 28.45 0.88
N ARG A 147 0.68 28.34 1.22
CA ARG A 147 -0.44 28.48 0.29
C ARG A 147 -1.65 29.03 1.05
N ASP A 148 -2.50 29.78 0.36
CA ASP A 148 -3.84 30.09 0.86
C ASP A 148 -4.59 28.79 1.19
N VAL A 149 -5.25 28.75 2.35
CA VAL A 149 -5.88 27.54 2.89
C VAL A 149 -7.06 27.08 2.05
N ASP A 150 -7.84 28.01 1.48
CA ASP A 150 -9.00 27.66 0.63
C ASP A 150 -8.50 27.03 -0.69
N SER A 151 -7.46 27.64 -1.27
CA SER A 151 -6.78 27.11 -2.45
C SER A 151 -6.10 25.76 -2.18
N TRP A 152 -5.60 25.56 -0.96
CA TRP A 152 -5.02 24.29 -0.52
C TRP A 152 -6.09 23.20 -0.37
N LEU A 153 -7.22 23.49 0.28
CA LEU A 153 -8.36 22.58 0.43
C LEU A 153 -8.85 22.09 -0.94
N ARG A 154 -9.10 23.02 -1.88
CA ARG A 154 -9.46 22.67 -3.26
C ARG A 154 -8.42 21.77 -3.93
N SER A 155 -7.13 22.04 -3.70
CA SER A 155 -6.04 21.24 -4.28
C SER A 155 -5.97 19.83 -3.69
N MET A 156 -6.20 19.69 -2.38
CA MET A 156 -6.28 18.39 -1.71
C MET A 156 -7.50 17.60 -2.18
N ASP A 157 -8.65 18.28 -2.31
CA ASP A 157 -9.91 17.67 -2.75
C ASP A 157 -9.81 17.11 -4.17
N LEU A 158 -9.16 17.85 -5.09
CA LEU A 158 -8.94 17.43 -6.48
C LEU A 158 -7.92 16.29 -6.63
N THR A 159 -7.16 15.96 -5.58
CA THR A 159 -6.08 14.96 -5.60
C THR A 159 -6.33 13.84 -4.60
N GLY A 160 -5.71 13.90 -3.42
CA GLY A 160 -5.82 12.87 -2.39
C GLY A 160 -7.27 12.59 -1.99
N GLY A 161 -8.06 13.65 -1.76
CA GLY A 161 -9.49 13.51 -1.46
C GLY A 161 -10.24 12.75 -2.55
N ARG A 162 -10.04 13.12 -3.82
CA ARG A 162 -10.66 12.47 -4.98
C ARG A 162 -10.29 10.99 -5.10
N VAL A 163 -9.00 10.68 -5.02
CA VAL A 163 -8.51 9.30 -5.18
C VAL A 163 -9.03 8.40 -4.05
N LEU A 164 -8.95 8.87 -2.80
CA LEU A 164 -9.33 8.06 -1.63
C LEU A 164 -10.85 7.88 -1.52
N ARG A 165 -11.66 8.70 -2.22
CA ARG A 165 -13.11 8.52 -2.36
C ARG A 165 -13.51 7.43 -3.36
N TRP A 166 -12.60 6.91 -4.17
CA TRP A 166 -12.95 5.81 -5.08
C TRP A 166 -13.43 4.58 -4.33
N PRO A 167 -14.42 3.86 -4.89
CA PRO A 167 -15.00 2.72 -4.21
C PRO A 167 -14.01 1.56 -4.12
N LEU A 168 -14.31 0.63 -3.23
CA LEU A 168 -13.66 -0.68 -3.12
C LEU A 168 -12.17 -0.66 -2.73
N TRP A 169 -11.57 0.46 -2.29
CA TRP A 169 -10.18 0.48 -1.82
C TRP A 169 -9.87 -0.62 -0.79
N ASN A 170 -10.75 -0.82 0.19
CA ASN A 170 -10.60 -1.87 1.21
C ASN A 170 -10.57 -3.30 0.63
N THR A 171 -11.23 -3.52 -0.50
CA THR A 171 -11.26 -4.81 -1.20
C THR A 171 -10.04 -4.93 -2.11
N LEU A 172 -9.84 -3.95 -3.00
CA LEU A 172 -8.79 -3.95 -4.02
C LEU A 172 -7.38 -3.99 -3.44
N ALA A 173 -7.15 -3.27 -2.34
CA ALA A 173 -5.86 -3.26 -1.64
C ALA A 173 -5.40 -4.67 -1.19
N ARG A 174 -6.33 -5.61 -0.97
CA ARG A 174 -6.00 -7.00 -0.59
C ARG A 174 -5.48 -7.84 -1.76
N TRP A 175 -5.87 -7.48 -2.98
CA TRP A 175 -5.54 -8.22 -4.19
C TRP A 175 -4.21 -7.82 -4.80
N ASP A 176 -3.73 -6.62 -4.48
CA ASP A 176 -2.42 -6.13 -4.87
C ASP A 176 -1.54 -5.81 -3.65
N THR A 177 -0.86 -6.84 -3.14
CA THR A 177 0.04 -6.68 -1.99
C THR A 177 1.33 -5.93 -2.31
N ALA A 178 1.65 -5.72 -3.60
CA ALA A 178 2.87 -5.05 -4.05
C ALA A 178 2.78 -3.53 -3.94
N LEU A 179 1.67 -2.93 -4.36
CA LEU A 179 1.55 -1.48 -4.45
C LEU A 179 0.27 -0.95 -3.75
N ALA A 180 -0.92 -1.35 -4.22
CA ALA A 180 -2.18 -0.82 -3.68
C ALA A 180 -2.40 -1.14 -2.20
N GLY A 181 -2.00 -2.33 -1.75
CA GLY A 181 -2.04 -2.77 -0.35
C GLY A 181 -1.20 -1.88 0.57
N PRO A 182 0.12 -1.76 0.33
CA PRO A 182 0.99 -0.83 1.05
C PRO A 182 0.47 0.61 1.04
N PHE A 183 0.10 1.14 -0.13
CA PHE A 183 -0.44 2.48 -0.31
C PHE A 183 -1.70 2.72 0.53
N TRP A 184 -2.69 1.82 0.44
CA TRP A 184 -3.94 1.97 1.18
C TRP A 184 -3.73 1.82 2.69
N GLY A 185 -2.90 0.87 3.11
CA GLY A 185 -2.55 0.69 4.52
C GLY A 185 -1.85 1.92 5.12
N PHE A 186 -1.03 2.61 4.31
CA PHE A 186 -0.38 3.87 4.69
C PHE A 186 -1.37 5.03 4.72
N SER A 187 -2.20 5.17 3.68
CA SER A 187 -3.22 6.22 3.55
C SER A 187 -4.17 6.24 4.75
N LYS A 188 -4.61 5.06 5.22
CA LYS A 188 -5.47 4.92 6.41
C LYS A 188 -4.87 5.44 7.71
N LYS A 189 -3.55 5.60 7.78
CA LYS A 189 -2.85 6.14 8.97
C LYS A 189 -2.46 7.59 8.78
N VAL A 190 -1.83 7.90 7.64
CA VAL A 190 -1.26 9.23 7.41
C VAL A 190 -2.34 10.30 7.24
N MET A 191 -3.46 9.96 6.59
CA MET A 191 -4.49 10.95 6.28
C MET A 191 -5.21 11.45 7.55
N PRO A 192 -5.71 10.58 8.45
CA PRO A 192 -6.30 11.06 9.70
C PRO A 192 -5.26 11.72 10.61
N ALA A 193 -4.03 11.22 10.65
CA ALA A 193 -2.98 11.77 11.49
C ALA A 193 -2.58 13.20 11.08
N ASN A 194 -2.47 13.49 9.78
CA ASN A 194 -1.99 14.78 9.29
C ASN A 194 -3.11 15.77 8.95
N PHE A 195 -4.28 15.28 8.53
CA PHE A 195 -5.38 16.13 8.03
C PHE A 195 -6.68 16.00 8.83
N HIS A 196 -6.72 15.16 9.87
CA HIS A 196 -7.93 14.88 10.68
C HIS A 196 -9.12 14.33 9.87
N THR A 197 -8.88 13.86 8.65
CA THR A 197 -9.90 13.31 7.74
C THR A 197 -9.26 12.37 6.74
N MET A 198 -10.04 11.43 6.22
CA MET A 198 -9.62 10.58 5.11
C MET A 198 -9.87 11.24 3.74
N THR A 199 -10.96 12.00 3.60
CA THR A 199 -11.54 12.31 2.27
C THR A 199 -12.27 13.64 2.17
N ASP A 200 -12.70 14.24 3.29
CA ASP A 200 -13.42 15.51 3.29
C ASP A 200 -12.42 16.66 3.29
N PHE A 201 -12.33 17.39 2.18
CA PHE A 201 -11.55 18.63 2.03
C PHE A 201 -12.46 19.78 1.58
N SER A 202 -13.73 19.75 1.98
CA SER A 202 -14.67 20.87 1.80
C SER A 202 -14.28 22.07 2.66
N ASP A 203 -14.94 23.22 2.47
CA ASP A 203 -14.64 24.45 3.20
C ASP A 203 -14.80 24.32 4.73
N LYS A 204 -15.67 23.40 5.17
CA LYS A 204 -15.96 23.08 6.58
C LYS A 204 -15.17 21.89 7.11
N SER A 205 -14.26 21.34 6.31
CA SER A 205 -13.46 20.17 6.66
C SER A 205 -12.60 20.43 7.91
N PRO A 206 -12.40 19.41 8.78
CA PRO A 206 -11.42 19.49 9.86
C PRO A 206 -9.98 19.68 9.35
N ALA A 207 -9.70 19.39 8.07
CA ALA A 207 -8.39 19.63 7.45
C ALA A 207 -7.99 21.12 7.46
N ARG A 208 -8.95 22.04 7.47
CA ARG A 208 -8.66 23.48 7.61
C ARG A 208 -7.95 23.77 8.93
N GLN A 209 -8.47 23.22 10.02
CA GLN A 209 -7.86 23.41 11.33
C GLN A 209 -6.51 22.68 11.39
N ALA A 210 -6.43 21.45 10.87
CA ALA A 210 -5.18 20.70 10.78
C ALA A 210 -4.08 21.47 10.02
N PHE A 211 -4.44 22.18 8.96
CA PHE A 211 -3.53 23.07 8.23
C PHE A 211 -2.97 24.16 9.16
N HIS A 212 -3.84 24.93 9.82
CA HIS A 212 -3.39 25.99 10.73
C HIS A 212 -2.58 25.46 11.91
N ASP A 213 -3.00 24.34 12.51
CA ASP A 213 -2.29 23.70 13.62
C ASP A 213 -0.88 23.27 13.22
N HIS A 214 -0.71 22.74 12.00
CA HIS A 214 0.60 22.37 11.45
C HIS A 214 1.54 23.57 11.34
N TYR A 215 1.10 24.67 10.73
CA TYR A 215 1.95 25.87 10.59
C TYR A 215 2.24 26.53 11.94
N ASN A 216 1.27 26.52 12.86
CA ASN A 216 1.49 27.00 14.22
C ASN A 216 2.52 26.13 14.96
N LEU A 217 2.49 24.81 14.78
CA LEU A 217 3.49 23.90 15.33
C LEU A 217 4.88 24.20 14.77
N VAL A 218 5.02 24.32 13.45
CA VAL A 218 6.30 24.64 12.81
C VAL A 218 6.87 25.96 13.33
N LYS A 219 6.03 27.02 13.42
CA LYS A 219 6.45 28.33 13.96
C LYS A 219 6.90 28.26 15.42
N ARG A 220 6.29 27.40 16.24
CA ARG A 220 6.71 27.21 17.64
C ARG A 220 8.02 26.44 17.75
N MET A 221 8.23 25.45 16.89
CA MET A 221 9.38 24.54 16.98
C MET A 221 10.64 25.10 16.31
N VAL A 222 10.50 26.00 15.33
CA VAL A 222 11.62 26.42 14.49
C VAL A 222 11.97 27.89 14.74
N PRO A 223 13.20 28.20 15.20
CA PRO A 223 13.68 29.56 15.31
C PRO A 223 13.73 30.27 13.95
N SER A 224 13.37 31.55 13.93
CA SER A 224 13.25 32.36 12.70
C SER A 224 14.53 32.42 11.87
N GLU A 225 15.68 32.44 12.52
CA GLU A 225 17.02 32.55 11.95
C GLU A 225 17.41 31.37 11.04
N ARG A 226 16.77 30.21 11.23
CA ARG A 226 16.96 29.04 10.35
C ARG A 226 15.69 28.64 9.62
N MET A 227 14.70 29.53 9.52
CA MET A 227 13.43 29.28 8.84
C MET A 227 13.25 30.22 7.64
N LEU A 228 12.92 29.65 6.49
CA LEU A 228 12.42 30.39 5.33
C LEU A 228 10.94 30.06 5.13
N GLU A 229 10.09 31.05 5.32
CA GLU A 229 8.73 31.03 4.78
C GLU A 229 8.80 31.26 3.26
N PHE A 230 8.31 30.31 2.46
CA PHE A 230 8.53 30.31 1.01
C PHE A 230 7.23 30.12 0.23
N LYS A 231 6.94 31.01 -0.72
CA LYS A 231 5.93 30.79 -1.75
C LYS A 231 6.66 30.38 -3.02
N VAL A 232 6.33 29.22 -3.57
CA VAL A 232 7.00 28.69 -4.78
C VAL A 232 6.95 29.63 -5.99
N GLN A 233 6.00 30.57 -6.01
CA GLN A 233 5.89 31.63 -7.02
C GLN A 233 7.02 32.66 -6.95
N GLU A 234 7.72 32.77 -5.82
CA GLU A 234 8.87 33.67 -5.65
C GLU A 234 10.13 33.18 -6.37
N GLY A 235 10.15 31.89 -6.77
CA GLY A 235 11.22 31.31 -7.57
C GLY A 235 12.55 31.20 -6.85
N TRP A 236 13.65 31.34 -7.60
CA TRP A 236 15.00 31.09 -7.12
C TRP A 236 15.52 32.07 -6.07
N GLY A 237 15.16 33.36 -6.18
CA GLY A 237 15.78 34.44 -5.40
C GLY A 237 15.85 34.17 -3.89
N PRO A 238 14.71 34.05 -3.18
CA PRO A 238 14.73 33.80 -1.74
C PRO A 238 15.26 32.42 -1.38
N LEU A 239 15.01 31.39 -2.21
CA LEU A 239 15.47 30.02 -1.97
C LEU A 239 17.01 29.93 -1.99
N CYS A 240 17.63 30.41 -3.07
CA CYS A 240 19.08 30.39 -3.26
C CYS A 240 19.80 31.25 -2.21
N LYS A 241 19.26 32.45 -1.93
CA LYS A 241 19.79 33.32 -0.86
C LYS A 241 19.78 32.61 0.50
N PHE A 242 18.67 31.98 0.86
CA PHE A 242 18.56 31.28 2.14
C PHE A 242 19.46 30.05 2.22
N LEU A 243 19.62 29.31 1.12
CA LEU A 243 20.45 28.12 1.06
C LEU A 243 21.94 28.40 0.84
N ASP A 244 22.31 29.66 0.60
CA ASP A 244 23.66 30.08 0.21
C ASP A 244 24.13 29.35 -1.06
N LYS A 245 23.32 29.52 -2.12
CA LYS A 245 23.53 28.92 -3.44
C LYS A 245 23.46 29.98 -4.53
N GLU A 246 24.16 29.73 -5.62
CA GLU A 246 23.99 30.50 -6.85
C GLU A 246 22.62 30.23 -7.47
N ILE A 247 22.06 31.24 -8.17
CA ILE A 247 20.81 31.09 -8.90
C ILE A 247 21.11 30.32 -10.19
N PRO A 248 20.45 29.17 -10.45
CA PRO A 248 20.61 28.43 -11.70
C PRO A 248 20.15 29.25 -12.92
N GLY A 249 20.68 28.91 -14.10
CA GLY A 249 20.27 29.55 -15.36
C GLY A 249 18.89 29.13 -15.85
N GLU A 250 18.36 27.99 -15.38
CA GLU A 250 17.04 27.50 -15.76
C GLU A 250 15.90 28.20 -15.00
N GLU A 251 14.69 28.17 -15.57
CA GLU A 251 13.50 28.64 -14.87
C GLU A 251 13.21 27.78 -13.62
N PHE A 252 12.65 28.43 -12.58
CA PHE A 252 12.21 27.72 -11.39
C PHE A 252 11.15 26.66 -11.76
N PRO A 253 11.28 25.41 -11.26
CA PRO A 253 10.37 24.33 -11.62
C PRO A 253 8.90 24.68 -11.33
N LYS A 254 8.05 24.58 -12.35
CA LYS A 254 6.59 24.74 -12.24
C LYS A 254 5.90 23.41 -12.57
N LEU A 255 5.37 22.73 -11.55
CA LEU A 255 4.49 21.58 -11.77
C LEU A 255 3.11 21.81 -11.18
N ASN A 256 2.09 21.60 -12.01
CA ASN A 256 0.75 21.28 -11.56
C ASN A 256 0.47 19.80 -11.87
N ASP A 257 1.00 18.94 -11.00
CA ASP A 257 0.96 17.48 -11.11
C ASP A 257 -0.40 16.86 -10.74
N SER A 258 -1.43 17.66 -10.44
CA SER A 258 -2.72 17.14 -9.92
C SER A 258 -3.35 16.10 -10.86
N LYS A 259 -3.30 16.34 -12.18
CA LYS A 259 -3.81 15.38 -13.18
C LYS A 259 -2.95 14.11 -13.24
N GLN A 260 -1.63 14.25 -13.19
CA GLN A 260 -0.70 13.13 -13.20
C GLN A 260 -0.86 12.26 -11.95
N PHE A 261 -1.04 12.89 -10.77
CA PHE A 261 -1.35 12.22 -9.52
C PHE A 261 -2.61 11.36 -9.63
N VAL A 262 -3.71 11.93 -10.13
CA VAL A 262 -4.97 11.18 -10.30
C VAL A 262 -4.82 10.05 -11.32
N LEU A 263 -4.13 10.29 -12.44
CA LEU A 263 -3.89 9.28 -13.47
C LEU A 263 -3.08 8.09 -12.94
N ALA A 264 -1.98 8.37 -12.23
CA ALA A 264 -1.14 7.37 -11.60
C ALA A 264 -1.92 6.47 -10.62
N HIS A 265 -2.74 7.07 -9.75
CA HIS A 265 -3.54 6.31 -8.81
C HIS A 265 -4.68 5.56 -9.51
N SER A 266 -5.22 6.09 -10.62
CA SER A 266 -6.20 5.39 -11.45
C SER A 266 -5.60 4.10 -12.00
N LEU A 267 -4.36 4.16 -12.53
CA LEU A 267 -3.64 2.98 -12.99
C LEU A 267 -3.44 1.97 -11.85
N MET A 268 -2.99 2.42 -10.68
CA MET A 268 -2.86 1.56 -9.49
C MET A 268 -4.18 0.86 -9.14
N TRP A 269 -5.29 1.60 -9.13
CA TRP A 269 -6.62 1.08 -8.84
C TRP A 269 -7.06 0.03 -9.87
N TRP A 270 -6.87 0.30 -11.16
CA TRP A 270 -7.21 -0.61 -12.25
C TRP A 270 -6.36 -1.87 -12.28
N VAL A 271 -5.07 -1.76 -11.95
CA VAL A 271 -4.18 -2.93 -11.79
C VAL A 271 -4.65 -3.79 -10.63
N ALA A 272 -5.02 -3.20 -9.48
CA ALA A 272 -5.55 -3.95 -8.36
C ALA A 272 -6.89 -4.64 -8.70
N PHE A 273 -7.75 -3.95 -9.45
CA PHE A 273 -9.00 -4.52 -9.98
C PHE A 273 -8.74 -5.70 -10.94
N ALA A 274 -7.83 -5.54 -11.89
CA ALA A 274 -7.45 -6.62 -12.81
C ALA A 274 -6.87 -7.84 -12.07
N LYS A 275 -6.03 -7.62 -11.04
CA LYS A 275 -5.49 -8.69 -10.17
C LYS A 275 -6.61 -9.41 -9.41
N MET A 276 -7.62 -8.68 -8.92
CA MET A 276 -8.80 -9.26 -8.26
C MET A 276 -9.58 -10.16 -9.22
N VAL A 277 -9.94 -9.65 -10.40
CA VAL A 277 -10.69 -10.41 -11.41
C VAL A 277 -9.90 -11.65 -11.86
N GLY A 278 -8.62 -11.49 -12.18
CA GLY A 278 -7.77 -12.58 -12.64
C GLY A 278 -7.65 -13.72 -11.62
N LYS A 279 -7.44 -13.40 -10.34
CA LYS A 279 -7.37 -14.42 -9.28
C LYS A 279 -8.73 -15.06 -8.98
N ALA A 280 -9.82 -14.30 -8.99
CA ALA A 280 -11.16 -14.84 -8.82
C ALA A 280 -11.50 -15.84 -9.93
N SER A 281 -11.22 -15.48 -11.19
CA SER A 281 -11.40 -16.36 -12.35
C SER A 281 -10.53 -17.62 -12.29
N PHE A 282 -9.30 -17.52 -11.76
CA PHE A 282 -8.45 -18.70 -11.54
C PHE A 282 -9.04 -19.63 -10.48
N MET A 283 -9.52 -19.09 -9.35
CA MET A 283 -10.12 -19.91 -8.29
C MET A 283 -11.41 -20.62 -8.75
N THR A 284 -12.24 -19.96 -9.55
CA THR A 284 -13.43 -20.60 -10.12
C THR A 284 -13.07 -21.70 -11.11
N ALA A 285 -12.05 -21.49 -11.95
CA ALA A 285 -11.54 -22.52 -12.86
C ALA A 285 -11.00 -23.75 -12.11
N VAL A 286 -10.18 -23.54 -11.06
CA VAL A 286 -9.65 -24.64 -10.22
C VAL A 286 -10.79 -25.40 -9.53
N SER A 287 -11.78 -24.68 -8.99
CA SER A 287 -12.95 -25.30 -8.35
C SER A 287 -13.76 -26.14 -9.34
N GLY A 288 -13.94 -25.65 -10.59
CA GLY A 288 -14.59 -26.40 -11.65
C GLY A 288 -13.83 -27.66 -12.05
N VAL A 289 -12.49 -27.59 -12.12
CA VAL A 289 -11.64 -28.77 -12.39
C VAL A 289 -11.78 -29.79 -11.27
N ILE A 290 -11.67 -29.38 -10.00
CA ILE A 290 -11.82 -30.27 -8.84
C ILE A 290 -13.21 -30.92 -8.84
N ALA A 291 -14.27 -30.15 -9.05
CA ALA A 291 -15.64 -30.68 -9.15
C ALA A 291 -15.79 -31.70 -10.29
N SER A 292 -15.17 -31.44 -11.44
CA SER A 292 -15.18 -32.36 -12.59
C SER A 292 -14.39 -33.64 -12.33
N ALA A 293 -13.26 -33.54 -11.64
CA ALA A 293 -12.41 -34.68 -11.27
C ALA A 293 -13.12 -35.57 -10.23
N ASN A 294 -13.75 -34.96 -9.24
CA ASN A 294 -14.57 -35.67 -8.26
C ASN A 294 -15.77 -36.38 -8.93
N ARG A 295 -16.46 -35.72 -9.88
CA ARG A 295 -17.52 -36.35 -10.66
C ARG A 295 -17.00 -37.56 -11.47
N ARG A 296 -15.82 -37.48 -12.07
CA ARG A 296 -15.20 -38.61 -12.79
C ARG A 296 -14.81 -39.76 -11.85
N LEU A 297 -14.26 -39.46 -10.67
CA LEU A 297 -13.93 -40.47 -9.67
C LEU A 297 -15.17 -41.20 -9.17
N VAL A 298 -16.27 -40.49 -8.89
CA VAL A 298 -17.55 -41.11 -8.52
C VAL A 298 -18.06 -42.02 -9.64
N LEU A 299 -18.01 -41.59 -10.91
CA LEU A 299 -18.43 -42.43 -12.04
C LEU A 299 -17.54 -43.67 -12.22
N ILE A 300 -16.23 -43.56 -12.01
CA ILE A 300 -15.31 -44.72 -12.04
C ILE A 300 -15.62 -45.68 -10.88
N TYR A 301 -15.84 -45.16 -9.66
CA TYR A 301 -16.20 -45.98 -8.51
C TYR A 301 -17.52 -46.73 -8.72
N TRP A 302 -18.54 -46.06 -9.24
CA TRP A 302 -19.82 -46.68 -9.58
C TRP A 302 -19.69 -47.68 -10.73
N GLY A 303 -18.91 -47.37 -11.77
CA GLY A 303 -18.64 -48.30 -12.87
C GLY A 303 -17.86 -49.56 -12.42
N LEU A 304 -16.88 -49.41 -11.52
CA LEU A 304 -16.16 -50.54 -10.91
C LEU A 304 -17.06 -51.34 -9.95
N PHE A 305 -18.01 -50.69 -9.29
CA PHE A 305 -19.02 -51.34 -8.44
C PHE A 305 -19.97 -52.19 -9.29
N ASP A 306 -20.48 -51.68 -10.42
CA ASP A 306 -21.31 -52.43 -11.37
C ASP A 306 -20.57 -53.61 -12.00
N ILE A 307 -19.28 -53.45 -12.34
CA ILE A 307 -18.44 -54.55 -12.86
C ILE A 307 -18.25 -55.64 -11.80
N ARG A 308 -18.01 -55.29 -10.53
CA ARG A 308 -17.93 -56.29 -9.45
C ARG A 308 -19.27 -56.98 -9.20
N ILE A 309 -20.39 -56.27 -9.26
CA ILE A 309 -21.72 -56.89 -9.14
C ILE A 309 -21.94 -57.89 -10.29
N ALA A 310 -21.49 -57.59 -11.51
CA ALA A 310 -21.58 -58.50 -12.65
C ALA A 310 -20.66 -59.73 -12.51
N GLU A 311 -19.44 -59.58 -12.00
CA GLU A 311 -18.53 -60.70 -11.73
C GLU A 311 -19.03 -61.60 -10.58
N TYR A 312 -19.64 -61.02 -9.52
CA TYR A 312 -20.25 -61.78 -8.43
C TYR A 312 -21.68 -62.29 -8.75
N GLY A 313 -22.31 -61.76 -9.79
CA GLY A 313 -23.65 -62.14 -10.26
C GLY A 313 -23.68 -63.41 -11.12
N PHE A 314 -22.52 -64.00 -11.45
CA PHE A 314 -22.43 -65.21 -12.27
C PHE A 314 -22.46 -66.54 -11.48
N LEU A 315 -22.80 -66.50 -10.19
CA LEU A 315 -22.93 -67.68 -9.32
C LEU A 315 -24.26 -67.73 -8.55
N LEU A 316 -25.39 -67.52 -9.23
CA LEU A 316 -26.70 -67.92 -8.69
C LEU A 316 -27.42 -68.88 -9.66
N PRO A 317 -27.91 -70.05 -9.19
CA PRO A 317 -28.52 -71.04 -10.06
C PRO A 317 -29.86 -70.53 -10.58
N LYS A 318 -30.14 -70.81 -11.86
CA LYS A 318 -31.48 -70.71 -12.44
C LYS A 318 -32.47 -71.53 -11.62
N THR A 319 -33.33 -70.88 -10.87
CA THR A 319 -34.60 -71.46 -10.43
C THR A 319 -35.71 -70.51 -10.84
N GLU A 320 -36.69 -71.07 -11.53
CA GLU A 320 -37.87 -70.41 -12.06
C GLU A 320 -38.68 -69.80 -10.91
N CYS A 321 -38.97 -68.50 -10.99
CA CYS A 321 -40.14 -67.95 -10.32
C CYS A 321 -40.66 -66.74 -11.11
N ASN A 322 -41.76 -66.97 -11.82
CA ASN A 322 -42.64 -65.93 -12.34
C ASN A 322 -43.40 -65.32 -11.16
N ALA A 323 -43.14 -64.06 -10.84
CA ALA A 323 -44.13 -63.10 -10.32
C ALA A 323 -43.45 -61.75 -10.01
N GLN A 324 -43.68 -60.81 -10.91
CA GLN A 324 -44.00 -59.40 -10.65
C GLN A 324 -43.91 -58.93 -9.18
N GLU A 325 -42.78 -58.34 -8.77
CA GLU A 325 -42.77 -57.41 -7.63
C GLU A 325 -41.60 -56.41 -7.69
N SER A 326 -41.98 -55.14 -7.51
CA SER A 326 -41.13 -53.96 -7.43
C SER A 326 -40.08 -54.11 -6.31
N ILE A 327 -38.80 -54.23 -6.67
CA ILE A 327 -37.71 -54.13 -5.69
C ILE A 327 -37.45 -52.65 -5.41
N SER A 328 -38.10 -52.16 -4.38
CA SER A 328 -37.96 -50.80 -3.85
C SER A 328 -36.55 -50.57 -3.28
N VAL A 329 -36.02 -49.37 -3.52
CA VAL A 329 -34.69 -48.80 -3.16
C VAL A 329 -34.25 -49.05 -1.70
N LYS A 330 -35.16 -49.42 -0.80
CA LYS A 330 -34.88 -49.67 0.62
C LYS A 330 -34.00 -50.88 0.92
N ARG A 331 -33.93 -51.91 0.05
CA ARG A 331 -33.07 -53.10 0.30
C ARG A 331 -31.58 -52.85 0.01
N ILE A 332 -31.25 -51.90 -0.86
CA ILE A 332 -29.86 -51.56 -1.22
C ILE A 332 -29.17 -50.82 -0.06
N ILE A 333 -29.91 -50.01 0.71
CA ILE A 333 -29.36 -49.27 1.85
C ILE A 333 -28.87 -50.20 2.96
N HIS A 334 -29.53 -51.35 3.16
CA HIS A 334 -29.19 -52.27 4.26
C HIS A 334 -27.89 -53.07 3.99
N ILE A 335 -27.53 -53.29 2.72
CA ILE A 335 -26.30 -54.01 2.37
C ILE A 335 -25.09 -53.07 2.42
N SER A 336 -25.27 -51.78 2.10
CA SER A 336 -24.20 -50.77 2.15
C SER A 336 -23.72 -50.44 3.58
N GLN A 337 -24.51 -50.75 4.61
CA GLN A 337 -24.13 -50.54 6.02
C GLN A 337 -23.07 -51.54 6.54
N CYS A 338 -22.83 -52.65 5.83
CA CYS A 338 -21.91 -53.70 6.31
C CYS A 338 -20.49 -53.61 5.71
N LEU A 339 -20.23 -52.71 4.75
CA LEU A 339 -19.01 -52.75 3.93
C LEU A 339 -18.26 -51.41 3.77
N MET A 340 -18.64 -50.34 4.47
CA MET A 340 -17.94 -49.05 4.37
C MET A 340 -17.47 -48.54 5.76
N PRO A 341 -16.27 -47.94 5.86
CA PRO A 341 -15.82 -47.26 7.08
C PRO A 341 -16.67 -46.03 7.37
N ASP A 342 -16.94 -45.76 8.66
CA ASP A 342 -17.89 -44.78 9.18
C ASP A 342 -17.71 -43.33 8.67
N GLU A 343 -16.54 -42.96 8.14
CA GLU A 343 -16.22 -41.61 7.66
C GLU A 343 -16.94 -41.21 6.35
N ILE A 344 -17.41 -42.17 5.54
CA ILE A 344 -18.09 -41.87 4.26
C ILE A 344 -19.60 -41.65 4.46
N LEU A 345 -20.19 -42.19 5.52
CA LEU A 345 -21.64 -42.11 5.76
C LEU A 345 -22.11 -40.68 6.05
N LEU A 346 -21.25 -39.85 6.64
CA LEU A 346 -21.54 -38.45 6.99
C LEU A 346 -21.68 -37.53 5.77
N CYS A 347 -21.04 -37.86 4.64
CA CYS A 347 -21.17 -37.06 3.42
C CYS A 347 -22.52 -37.23 2.70
N LEU A 348 -23.22 -38.35 2.92
CA LEU A 348 -24.47 -38.66 2.23
C LEU A 348 -25.71 -38.08 2.94
N GLN A 349 -25.66 -37.88 4.26
CA GLN A 349 -26.79 -37.29 5.00
C GLN A 349 -26.91 -35.76 4.84
N GLY A 350 -25.83 -35.05 4.49
CA GLY A 350 -25.86 -33.59 4.30
C GLY A 350 -26.29 -33.11 2.92
N SER A 351 -26.62 -34.00 1.98
CA SER A 351 -27.02 -33.65 0.60
C SER A 351 -28.50 -33.89 0.31
N ILE A 352 -29.29 -34.19 1.33
CA ILE A 352 -30.75 -34.31 1.26
C ILE A 352 -31.34 -33.44 2.38
N GLU A 353 -31.22 -32.12 2.21
CA GLU A 353 -32.14 -31.10 2.72
C GLU A 353 -32.06 -29.86 1.81
#